data_AF-A0AA40C639-F1
#
_entry.id   AF-A0AA40C639-F1
#
_cell.length_a   1.000
_cell.length_b   1.000
_cell.length_c   1.000
_cell.angle_alpha   90.00
_cell.angle_beta   90.00
_cell.angle_gamma   90.00
#
_symmetry.space_group_name_H-M   'P 1'
#
loop_
_entity.id
_entity.type
_entity.pdbx_description
1 polymer ?
#
loop_
_entity_poly.entity_id
_entity_poly.type
_entity_poly.pdbx_seq_one_letter_code
_entity_poly.pdbx_strand_id
1 'polypeptide(L)'
;MTTTTSDPRRDLQDALLDLQAQTPNHVDLWRVQLALRNLGQPPGHESIRVAFLGLKNGSNSGPTAKKLLKLALVDPLNPPASWETRLEDHDLSQPLIVRVGAIEGQDEQIEEKLSVAKGHAIPELKVSSPPLNAGNLELLLMEAGELAAAENTGDALAVDDAILAPTVEISVPPKGTLTPIATPVHMALLVGDGILGAASILSIPVLEGSDTVAAAVNFRKIDAEDLSGCPIVKVNLEAGEEGVELFRENVGNAMRYQALWSESNVGRIGDWLKSNIMPNENDATKPPVRNLIQSLLQNASAKIQADEARGLFKAVAGDILPDAVARLNQGLSEWAQNAHEELQERLEMAFAGRSWRELGWWKLFWRADDVGMLSSEMLALRFLPDAEKSIIFLAGRVQEAGVAAGHPTQPLYSSPPPTTTTTTTTSTAVATQSEVKWPTHISFTRSYLQGKTVPALQALAQKLVLQSTGGAALTTALAGLTYLSAFGAYESGAIAALGLVWSLRRLQLKWESARNFWEEEVREEGRKAIRATEASIAEVLDRASKSHGGEAETLEELRKAREIIQRAEDALSRLP
;
A
#
# COMPACT_ATOMS: atom_id res chain seq x y z
N MET A 1 38.82 -43.74 -6.73
CA MET A 1 38.04 -42.54 -6.40
C MET A 1 36.68 -42.67 -7.06
N THR A 2 35.69 -43.14 -6.32
CA THR A 2 34.31 -43.32 -6.77
C THR A 2 33.55 -42.02 -6.49
N THR A 3 33.22 -41.28 -7.54
CA THR A 3 32.32 -40.13 -7.46
C THR A 3 30.95 -40.63 -7.04
N THR A 4 30.55 -40.35 -5.79
CA THR A 4 29.18 -40.54 -5.33
C THR A 4 28.29 -39.59 -6.13
N THR A 5 27.57 -40.11 -7.11
CA THR A 5 26.56 -39.34 -7.86
C THR A 5 25.48 -38.95 -6.86
N SER A 6 25.47 -37.68 -6.44
CA SER A 6 24.49 -37.16 -5.48
C SER A 6 23.08 -37.24 -6.08
N ASP A 7 22.09 -37.60 -5.27
CA ASP A 7 20.69 -37.67 -5.68
C ASP A 7 20.17 -36.25 -6.00
N PRO A 8 19.80 -35.95 -7.26
CA PRO A 8 19.41 -34.60 -7.66
C PRO A 8 18.18 -34.09 -6.91
N ARG A 9 17.25 -34.97 -6.48
CA ARG A 9 16.08 -34.53 -5.69
C ARG A 9 16.48 -34.09 -4.29
N ARG A 10 17.43 -34.81 -3.68
CA ARG A 10 17.96 -34.46 -2.36
C ARG A 10 18.78 -33.18 -2.41
N ASP A 11 19.63 -33.03 -3.43
CA ASP A 11 20.39 -31.79 -3.67
C ASP A 11 19.44 -30.59 -3.80
N LEU A 12 18.32 -30.76 -4.51
CA LEU A 12 17.32 -29.72 -4.70
C LEU A 12 16.55 -29.39 -3.42
N GLN A 13 16.22 -30.42 -2.62
CA GLN A 13 15.59 -30.24 -1.31
C GLN A 13 16.49 -29.43 -0.36
N ASP A 14 17.77 -29.78 -0.28
CA ASP A 14 18.74 -29.09 0.56
C ASP A 14 18.94 -27.63 0.09
N ALA A 15 19.01 -27.39 -1.23
CA ALA A 15 19.14 -26.05 -1.78
C ALA A 15 17.90 -25.16 -1.52
N LEU A 16 16.69 -25.72 -1.58
CA LEU A 16 15.46 -24.97 -1.26
C LEU A 16 15.34 -24.65 0.23
N LEU A 17 15.83 -25.53 1.12
CA LEU A 17 15.91 -25.26 2.56
C LEU A 17 16.92 -24.14 2.86
N ASP A 18 18.08 -24.16 2.20
CA ASP A 18 19.07 -23.08 2.28
C ASP A 18 18.47 -21.75 1.81
N LEU A 19 17.72 -21.76 0.71
CA LEU A 19 17.05 -20.58 0.15
C LEU A 19 16.00 -20.01 1.11
N GLN A 20 15.23 -20.88 1.77
CA GLN A 20 14.27 -20.48 2.81
C GLN A 20 14.96 -19.85 4.02
N ALA A 21 16.10 -20.40 4.45
CA ALA A 21 16.81 -19.96 5.65
C ALA A 21 17.58 -18.65 5.42
N GLN A 22 18.20 -18.49 4.26
CA GLN A 22 19.11 -17.37 3.98
C GLN A 22 18.40 -16.18 3.30
N THR A 23 17.32 -16.43 2.54
CA THR A 23 16.62 -15.38 1.79
C THR A 23 15.09 -15.47 1.88
N PRO A 24 14.51 -15.36 3.09
CA PRO A 24 13.06 -15.46 3.26
C PRO A 24 12.27 -14.33 2.57
N ASN A 25 12.90 -13.18 2.33
CA ASN A 25 12.24 -12.01 1.72
C ASN A 25 12.16 -12.08 0.20
N HIS A 26 12.94 -12.96 -0.43
CA HIS A 26 13.06 -13.06 -1.90
C HIS A 26 12.25 -14.22 -2.48
N VAL A 27 11.64 -15.05 -1.63
CA VAL A 27 10.91 -16.25 -2.04
C VAL A 27 9.53 -16.33 -1.40
N ASP A 28 8.58 -16.92 -2.12
CA ASP A 28 7.26 -17.25 -1.57
C ASP A 28 7.36 -18.51 -0.71
N LEU A 29 7.43 -18.32 0.60
CA LEU A 29 7.59 -19.40 1.59
C LEU A 29 6.58 -20.54 1.42
N TRP A 30 5.32 -20.22 1.11
CA TRP A 30 4.28 -21.22 0.90
C TRP A 30 4.52 -22.08 -0.34
N ARG A 31 5.01 -21.48 -1.43
CA ARG A 31 5.38 -22.21 -2.66
C ARG A 31 6.63 -23.05 -2.45
N VAL A 32 7.60 -22.57 -1.67
CA VAL A 32 8.77 -23.37 -1.25
C VAL A 32 8.32 -24.60 -0.45
N GLN A 33 7.43 -24.43 0.52
CA GLN A 33 6.91 -25.54 1.31
C GLN A 33 6.15 -26.57 0.47
N LEU A 34 5.38 -26.11 -0.53
CA LEU A 34 4.72 -26.99 -1.50
C LEU A 34 5.78 -27.81 -2.26
N ALA A 35 6.78 -27.15 -2.83
CA ALA A 35 7.86 -27.82 -3.54
C ALA A 35 8.61 -28.84 -2.67
N LEU A 36 8.97 -28.48 -1.44
CA LEU A 36 9.63 -29.39 -0.48
C LEU A 36 8.76 -30.61 -0.13
N ARG A 37 7.45 -30.41 0.05
CA ARG A 37 6.50 -31.51 0.28
C ARG A 37 6.47 -32.48 -0.90
N ASN A 38 6.45 -31.95 -2.12
CA ASN A 38 6.43 -32.76 -3.34
C ASN A 38 7.75 -33.48 -3.59
N LEU A 39 8.90 -32.85 -3.33
CA LEU A 39 10.21 -33.50 -3.44
C LEU A 39 10.38 -34.66 -2.44
N GLY A 40 9.73 -34.57 -1.27
CA GLY A 40 9.70 -35.65 -0.27
C GLY A 40 8.81 -36.84 -0.63
N GLN A 41 7.99 -36.75 -1.68
CA GLN A 41 7.18 -37.85 -2.18
C GLN A 41 7.96 -38.69 -3.21
N PRO A 42 7.59 -39.97 -3.42
CA PRO A 42 8.22 -40.80 -4.45
C PRO A 42 8.08 -40.17 -5.85
N PRO A 43 9.13 -40.26 -6.69
CA PRO A 43 9.08 -39.82 -8.08
C PRO A 43 7.88 -40.41 -8.84
N GLY A 44 7.19 -39.58 -9.63
CA GLY A 44 6.03 -39.98 -10.42
C GLY A 44 4.71 -40.11 -9.62
N HIS A 45 4.78 -40.09 -8.29
CA HIS A 45 3.62 -40.22 -7.40
C HIS A 45 3.31 -38.93 -6.63
N GLU A 46 3.86 -37.80 -7.05
CA GLU A 46 3.66 -36.54 -6.35
C GLU A 46 2.20 -36.08 -6.38
N SER A 47 1.74 -35.47 -5.29
CA SER A 47 0.40 -34.88 -5.18
C SER A 47 0.35 -33.56 -5.94
N ILE A 48 -0.43 -33.50 -7.02
CA ILE A 48 -0.58 -32.28 -7.82
C ILE A 48 -1.82 -31.53 -7.37
N ARG A 49 -1.66 -30.24 -7.13
CA ARG A 49 -2.76 -29.34 -6.76
C ARG A 49 -3.06 -28.39 -7.91
N VAL A 50 -4.31 -28.37 -8.35
CA VAL A 50 -4.78 -27.51 -9.45
C VAL A 50 -5.91 -26.61 -8.96
N ALA A 51 -5.81 -25.30 -9.15
CA ALA A 51 -6.88 -24.36 -8.84
C ALA A 51 -7.86 -24.21 -10.00
N PHE A 52 -9.16 -24.14 -9.70
CA PHE A 52 -10.24 -23.72 -10.59
C PHE A 52 -10.75 -22.37 -10.08
N LEU A 53 -10.34 -21.30 -10.74
CA LEU A 53 -10.55 -19.92 -10.28
C LEU A 53 -11.61 -19.23 -11.14
N GLY A 54 -12.78 -18.99 -10.58
CA GLY A 54 -13.80 -18.17 -11.24
C GLY A 54 -13.55 -16.68 -11.02
N LEU A 55 -13.26 -15.91 -12.07
CA LEU A 55 -12.96 -14.47 -11.93
C LEU A 55 -14.22 -13.65 -11.63
N LYS A 56 -14.20 -12.90 -10.51
CA LYS A 56 -15.35 -12.13 -9.99
C LYS A 56 -15.48 -10.75 -10.66
N ASN A 57 -15.71 -10.71 -11.98
CA ASN A 57 -15.84 -9.45 -12.74
C ASN A 57 -17.28 -9.15 -13.18
N GLY A 58 -18.27 -9.48 -12.33
CA GLY A 58 -19.70 -9.26 -12.61
C GLY A 58 -20.34 -10.31 -13.53
N SER A 59 -19.60 -11.33 -13.94
CA SER A 59 -20.07 -12.52 -14.68
C SER A 59 -20.30 -13.71 -13.75
N ASN A 60 -21.11 -14.69 -14.19
CA ASN A 60 -21.38 -15.95 -13.46
C ASN A 60 -20.19 -16.94 -13.49
N SER A 61 -18.95 -16.45 -13.42
CA SER A 61 -17.72 -17.23 -13.60
C SER A 61 -17.52 -18.30 -12.52
N GLY A 62 -17.88 -18.04 -11.26
CA GLY A 62 -17.80 -19.02 -10.17
C GLY A 62 -18.69 -20.25 -10.41
N PRO A 63 -20.01 -20.07 -10.65
CA PRO A 63 -20.89 -21.16 -11.05
C PRO A 63 -20.39 -21.91 -12.30
N THR A 64 -19.83 -21.19 -13.28
CA THR A 64 -19.22 -21.79 -14.48
C THR A 64 -18.00 -22.65 -14.13
N ALA A 65 -17.13 -22.20 -13.24
CA ALA A 65 -15.98 -22.98 -12.74
C ALA A 65 -16.43 -24.27 -12.04
N LYS A 66 -17.47 -24.17 -11.21
CA LYS A 66 -18.07 -25.30 -10.48
C LYS A 66 -18.65 -26.35 -11.43
N LYS A 67 -19.41 -25.90 -12.45
CA LYS A 67 -19.97 -26.77 -13.49
C LYS A 67 -18.89 -27.42 -14.36
N LEU A 68 -17.87 -26.64 -14.75
CA LEU A 68 -16.75 -27.16 -15.52
C LEU A 68 -15.97 -28.23 -14.74
N LEU A 69 -15.72 -28.00 -13.45
CA LEU A 69 -15.09 -28.97 -12.55
C LEU A 69 -15.92 -30.25 -12.44
N LYS A 70 -17.24 -30.14 -12.26
CA LYS A 70 -18.16 -31.29 -12.25
C LYS A 70 -18.02 -32.11 -13.54
N LEU A 71 -18.13 -31.46 -14.70
CA LEU A 71 -18.02 -32.14 -16.00
C LEU A 71 -16.62 -32.73 -16.26
N ALA A 72 -15.55 -32.12 -15.74
CA ALA A 72 -14.20 -32.66 -15.89
C ALA A 72 -13.98 -33.96 -15.08
N LEU A 73 -14.74 -34.16 -14.00
CA LEU A 73 -14.62 -35.31 -13.10
C LEU A 73 -15.68 -36.39 -13.35
N VAL A 74 -16.80 -36.03 -13.97
CA VAL A 74 -17.98 -36.90 -14.11
C VAL A 74 -17.65 -38.20 -14.84
N ASP A 75 -18.19 -39.31 -14.33
CA ASP A 75 -18.22 -40.57 -15.04
C ASP A 75 -19.57 -40.74 -15.74
N PRO A 76 -19.63 -40.68 -17.09
CA PRO A 76 -20.87 -40.81 -17.83
C PRO A 76 -21.44 -42.23 -17.77
N LEU A 77 -20.62 -43.25 -17.50
CA LEU A 77 -21.05 -44.66 -17.48
C LEU A 77 -21.86 -45.03 -16.24
N ASN A 78 -21.71 -44.26 -15.17
CA ASN A 78 -22.36 -44.48 -13.89
C ASN A 78 -23.53 -43.50 -13.69
N PRO A 79 -24.56 -43.87 -12.89
CA PRO A 79 -25.60 -42.93 -12.49
C PRO A 79 -25.01 -41.75 -11.69
N PRO A 80 -25.74 -40.63 -11.56
CA PRO A 80 -25.26 -39.45 -10.86
C PRO A 80 -24.76 -39.80 -9.45
N ALA A 81 -23.49 -39.52 -9.19
CA ALA A 81 -22.89 -39.80 -7.90
C ALA A 81 -23.29 -38.76 -6.85
N SER A 82 -23.32 -39.15 -5.57
CA SER A 82 -23.74 -38.28 -4.46
C SER A 82 -22.86 -37.03 -4.30
N TRP A 83 -21.59 -37.09 -4.71
CA TRP A 83 -20.68 -35.94 -4.71
C TRP A 83 -21.08 -34.89 -5.76
N GLU A 84 -21.72 -35.28 -6.87
CA GLU A 84 -22.12 -34.35 -7.93
C GLU A 84 -23.16 -33.36 -7.40
N THR A 85 -24.18 -33.87 -6.69
CA THR A 85 -25.19 -33.03 -6.04
C THR A 85 -24.60 -32.15 -4.95
N ARG A 86 -23.66 -32.67 -4.14
CA ARG A 86 -23.00 -31.87 -3.09
C ARG A 86 -22.13 -30.75 -3.67
N LEU A 87 -21.44 -31.02 -4.79
CA LEU A 87 -20.68 -30.01 -5.49
C LEU A 87 -21.62 -28.93 -6.05
N GLU A 88 -22.79 -29.30 -6.58
CA GLU A 88 -23.81 -28.34 -7.02
C GLU A 88 -24.38 -27.50 -5.87
N ASP A 89 -24.62 -28.10 -4.71
CA ASP A 89 -25.15 -27.42 -3.52
C ASP A 89 -24.11 -26.57 -2.77
N HIS A 90 -22.82 -26.69 -3.11
CA HIS A 90 -21.73 -25.98 -2.42
C HIS A 90 -21.79 -24.46 -2.65
N ASP A 91 -21.64 -23.70 -1.56
CA ASP A 91 -21.56 -22.24 -1.56
C ASP A 91 -20.14 -21.77 -1.92
N LEU A 92 -20.03 -21.09 -3.06
CA LEU A 92 -18.78 -20.57 -3.60
C LEU A 92 -18.18 -19.39 -2.82
N SER A 93 -18.92 -18.85 -1.84
CA SER A 93 -18.35 -17.90 -0.88
C SER A 93 -17.23 -18.52 -0.03
N GLN A 94 -17.20 -19.86 0.09
CA GLN A 94 -16.17 -20.62 0.76
C GLN A 94 -15.38 -21.47 -0.24
N PRO A 95 -14.04 -21.51 -0.13
CA PRO A 95 -13.22 -22.38 -0.96
C PRO A 95 -13.48 -23.85 -0.63
N LEU A 96 -13.30 -24.73 -1.61
CA LEU A 96 -13.50 -26.16 -1.49
C LEU A 96 -12.28 -26.91 -2.04
N ILE A 97 -11.79 -27.91 -1.30
CA ILE A 97 -10.78 -28.84 -1.80
C ILE A 97 -11.46 -30.14 -2.23
N VAL A 98 -11.32 -30.50 -3.51
CA VAL A 98 -11.79 -31.78 -4.06
C VAL A 98 -10.60 -32.71 -4.23
N ARG A 99 -10.57 -33.82 -3.50
CA ARG A 99 -9.52 -34.85 -3.60
C ARG A 99 -9.99 -35.98 -4.52
N VAL A 100 -9.21 -36.27 -5.56
CA VAL A 100 -9.52 -37.31 -6.54
C VAL A 100 -8.71 -38.58 -6.23
N GLY A 101 -9.40 -39.70 -6.05
CA GLY A 101 -8.77 -41.00 -5.77
C GLY A 101 -9.75 -42.17 -5.80
N ALA A 102 -9.22 -43.39 -5.89
CA ALA A 102 -10.04 -44.60 -5.82
C ALA A 102 -10.61 -44.74 -4.39
N ILE A 103 -11.92 -44.96 -4.31
CA ILE A 103 -12.63 -45.19 -3.05
C ILE A 103 -12.72 -46.71 -2.84
N GLU A 104 -12.04 -47.25 -1.82
CA GLU A 104 -12.06 -48.68 -1.50
C GLU A 104 -13.14 -49.03 -0.44
N GLY A 105 -13.79 -50.18 -0.62
CA GLY A 105 -15.10 -50.55 -0.04
C GLY A 105 -15.22 -50.76 1.48
N GLN A 106 -14.37 -50.17 2.32
CA GLN A 106 -14.62 -50.02 3.77
C GLN A 106 -14.89 -48.58 4.20
N ASP A 107 -14.65 -47.62 3.30
CA ASP A 107 -14.74 -46.20 3.56
C ASP A 107 -16.06 -45.55 3.09
N GLU A 108 -16.96 -46.31 2.43
CA GLU A 108 -18.28 -45.84 1.99
C GLU A 108 -19.15 -45.26 3.13
N GLN A 109 -18.95 -45.71 4.38
CA GLN A 109 -19.74 -45.22 5.54
C GLN A 109 -19.09 -44.05 6.31
N ILE A 110 -17.80 -43.78 6.13
CA ILE A 110 -17.06 -42.71 6.82
C ILE A 110 -16.85 -41.49 5.90
N GLU A 111 -16.79 -41.70 4.59
CA GLU A 111 -16.33 -40.72 3.59
C GLU A 111 -17.42 -39.88 2.90
N GLU A 112 -18.67 -40.03 3.33
CA GLU A 112 -19.83 -39.32 2.77
C GLU A 112 -20.16 -37.98 3.45
N LYS A 113 -19.23 -37.38 4.20
CA LYS A 113 -19.43 -36.07 4.83
C LYS A 113 -18.39 -35.08 4.32
N LEU A 114 -18.81 -33.83 4.08
CA LEU A 114 -17.88 -32.69 4.07
C LEU A 114 -17.14 -32.72 5.41
N SER A 115 -15.92 -33.22 5.40
CA SER A 115 -15.12 -33.36 6.60
C SER A 115 -14.17 -32.18 6.66
N VAL A 116 -14.27 -31.39 7.73
CA VAL A 116 -13.16 -30.54 8.14
C VAL A 116 -12.13 -31.48 8.74
N ALA A 117 -11.16 -31.91 7.93
CA ALA A 117 -10.09 -32.80 8.40
C ALA A 117 -9.40 -32.13 9.60
N LYS A 118 -9.09 -32.88 10.67
CA LYS A 118 -8.36 -32.35 11.83
C LYS A 118 -7.00 -31.79 11.36
N GLY A 119 -6.93 -30.48 11.17
CA GLY A 119 -5.74 -29.76 10.67
C GLY A 119 -5.96 -28.88 9.44
N HIS A 120 -7.06 -29.04 8.69
CA HIS A 120 -7.38 -28.21 7.52
C HIS A 120 -8.69 -27.47 7.77
N ALA A 121 -8.66 -26.14 7.69
CA ALA A 121 -9.83 -25.30 7.95
C ALA A 121 -10.71 -25.07 6.70
N ILE A 122 -10.31 -25.62 5.54
CA ILE A 122 -11.04 -25.57 4.27
C ILE A 122 -11.84 -26.88 4.15
N PRO A 123 -13.14 -26.83 3.79
CA PRO A 123 -13.94 -28.02 3.55
C PRO A 123 -13.33 -28.94 2.47
N GLU A 124 -13.34 -30.25 2.70
CA GLU A 124 -12.83 -31.25 1.76
C GLU A 124 -13.96 -32.17 1.23
N LEU A 125 -13.91 -32.48 -0.06
CA LEU A 125 -14.79 -33.43 -0.76
C LEU A 125 -13.95 -34.50 -1.45
N LYS A 126 -14.21 -35.78 -1.17
CA LYS A 126 -13.55 -36.90 -1.85
C LYS A 126 -14.37 -37.34 -3.07
N VAL A 127 -13.71 -37.56 -4.21
CA VAL A 127 -14.33 -37.93 -5.48
C VAL A 127 -13.55 -39.07 -6.13
N SER A 128 -14.27 -40.05 -6.68
CA SER A 128 -13.69 -41.06 -7.56
C SER A 128 -13.99 -40.68 -9.01
N SER A 129 -12.94 -40.51 -9.80
CA SER A 129 -13.01 -40.34 -11.25
C SER A 129 -12.03 -41.34 -11.86
N PRO A 130 -12.52 -42.49 -12.40
CA PRO A 130 -11.66 -43.54 -12.95
C PRO A 130 -10.49 -43.07 -13.83
N PRO A 131 -10.67 -42.11 -14.77
CA PRO A 131 -9.57 -41.65 -15.61
C PRO A 131 -8.50 -40.80 -14.88
N LEU A 132 -8.75 -40.37 -13.64
CA LEU A 132 -7.89 -39.46 -12.87
C LEU A 132 -7.44 -40.04 -11.52
N ASN A 133 -7.99 -41.17 -11.08
CA ASN A 133 -7.74 -41.77 -9.76
C ASN A 133 -6.25 -42.11 -9.51
N ALA A 134 -5.48 -42.43 -10.55
CA ALA A 134 -4.04 -42.72 -10.42
C ALA A 134 -3.16 -41.45 -10.29
N GLY A 135 -3.73 -40.26 -10.46
CA GLY A 135 -3.00 -39.00 -10.59
C GLY A 135 -2.61 -38.29 -9.29
N ASN A 136 -3.07 -38.76 -8.12
CA ASN A 136 -2.91 -38.07 -6.82
C ASN A 136 -3.26 -36.57 -6.90
N LEU A 137 -4.50 -36.28 -7.31
CA LEU A 137 -4.94 -34.93 -7.67
C LEU A 137 -5.76 -34.25 -6.56
N GLU A 138 -5.37 -33.04 -6.18
CA GLU A 138 -6.11 -32.12 -5.32
C GLU A 138 -6.61 -30.93 -6.17
N LEU A 139 -7.89 -30.60 -6.09
CA LEU A 139 -8.51 -29.53 -6.87
C LEU A 139 -9.03 -28.45 -5.91
N LEU A 140 -8.54 -27.23 -6.03
CA LEU A 140 -9.02 -26.09 -5.24
C LEU A 140 -10.06 -25.32 -6.05
N LEU A 141 -11.32 -25.33 -5.62
CA LEU A 141 -12.38 -24.53 -6.21
C LEU A 141 -12.62 -23.27 -5.38
N MET A 142 -12.51 -22.09 -6.00
CA MET A 142 -12.85 -20.83 -5.35
C MET A 142 -13.20 -19.72 -6.36
N GLU A 143 -13.91 -18.69 -5.89
CA GLU A 143 -14.04 -17.44 -6.63
C GLU A 143 -12.85 -16.52 -6.36
N ALA A 144 -12.20 -16.09 -7.43
CA ALA A 144 -11.09 -15.15 -7.38
C ALA A 144 -11.63 -13.71 -7.36
N GLY A 145 -11.77 -13.15 -6.16
CA GLY A 145 -12.16 -11.75 -5.96
C GLY A 145 -10.99 -10.75 -6.03
N GLU A 146 -9.77 -11.18 -5.71
CA GLU A 146 -8.64 -10.28 -5.42
C GLU A 146 -7.56 -10.20 -6.53
N LEU A 147 -7.67 -10.96 -7.62
CA LEU A 147 -6.72 -10.84 -8.74
C LEU A 147 -6.66 -9.40 -9.31
N ALA A 148 -7.77 -8.65 -9.23
CA ALA A 148 -7.84 -7.25 -9.65
C ALA A 148 -6.97 -6.29 -8.81
N ALA A 149 -6.57 -6.67 -7.59
CA ALA A 149 -5.65 -5.86 -6.79
C ALA A 149 -4.19 -5.99 -7.29
N ALA A 150 -3.79 -7.17 -7.75
CA ALA A 150 -2.47 -7.42 -8.33
C ALA A 150 -2.30 -6.75 -9.70
N GLU A 151 -3.37 -6.64 -10.50
CA GLU A 151 -3.38 -5.90 -11.79
C GLU A 151 -2.95 -4.43 -11.64
N ASN A 152 -3.25 -3.78 -10.50
CA ASN A 152 -2.89 -2.37 -10.27
C ASN A 152 -1.39 -2.12 -10.10
N THR A 153 -0.60 -3.17 -9.85
CA THR A 153 0.85 -3.04 -9.66
C THR A 153 1.63 -3.08 -10.98
N GLY A 154 1.03 -3.58 -12.06
CA GLY A 154 1.68 -3.73 -13.37
C GLY A 154 2.85 -4.73 -13.39
N ASP A 155 3.09 -5.45 -12.30
CA ASP A 155 4.16 -6.45 -12.19
C ASP A 155 3.61 -7.84 -12.55
N ALA A 156 4.00 -8.35 -13.71
CA ALA A 156 3.56 -9.66 -14.19
C ALA A 156 3.96 -10.81 -13.26
N LEU A 157 5.09 -10.68 -12.53
CA LEU A 157 5.55 -11.70 -11.59
C LEU A 157 4.65 -11.75 -10.35
N ALA A 158 4.21 -10.59 -9.85
CA ALA A 158 3.31 -10.50 -8.72
C ALA A 158 1.91 -11.06 -9.05
N VAL A 159 1.46 -10.87 -10.29
CA VAL A 159 0.19 -11.43 -10.77
C VAL A 159 0.27 -12.96 -10.89
N ASP A 160 1.37 -13.50 -11.41
CA ASP A 160 1.60 -14.96 -11.47
C ASP A 160 1.66 -15.59 -10.05
N ASP A 161 2.41 -14.97 -9.13
CA ASP A 161 2.50 -15.39 -7.73
C ASP A 161 1.10 -15.40 -7.06
N ALA A 162 0.25 -14.40 -7.33
CA ALA A 162 -1.11 -14.34 -6.80
C ALA A 162 -2.06 -15.42 -7.38
N ILE A 163 -1.89 -15.79 -8.65
CA ILE A 163 -2.65 -16.87 -9.30
C ILE A 163 -2.25 -18.24 -8.76
N LEU A 164 -0.94 -18.46 -8.56
CA LEU A 164 -0.39 -19.75 -8.13
C LEU A 164 -0.36 -19.91 -6.59
N ALA A 165 -0.57 -18.84 -5.83
CA ALA A 165 -0.75 -18.88 -4.38
C ALA A 165 -1.98 -18.07 -3.94
N PRO A 166 -3.20 -18.49 -4.34
CA PRO A 166 -4.41 -17.76 -4.03
C PRO A 166 -4.66 -17.67 -2.52
N THR A 167 -5.10 -16.51 -2.08
CA THR A 167 -5.45 -16.24 -0.68
C THR A 167 -6.85 -16.73 -0.37
N VAL A 168 -6.96 -17.55 0.66
CA VAL A 168 -8.21 -18.13 1.15
C VAL A 168 -8.51 -17.56 2.53
N GLU A 169 -9.68 -16.96 2.70
CA GLU A 169 -10.14 -16.50 4.00
C GLU A 169 -10.71 -17.67 4.81
N ILE A 170 -10.10 -17.94 5.96
CA ILE A 170 -10.54 -18.99 6.87
C ILE A 170 -11.11 -18.34 8.13
N SER A 171 -12.29 -18.80 8.55
CA SER A 171 -12.87 -18.42 9.84
C SER A 171 -12.23 -19.21 10.99
N VAL A 172 -11.53 -18.53 11.91
CA VAL A 172 -10.94 -19.18 13.09
C VAL A 172 -11.89 -19.03 14.31
N PRO A 173 -12.43 -20.12 14.89
CA PRO A 173 -13.17 -20.07 16.15
C PRO A 173 -12.25 -19.71 17.32
N PRO A 174 -12.70 -19.02 18.39
CA PRO A 174 -14.09 -18.70 18.75
C PRO A 174 -14.57 -17.29 18.33
N LYS A 175 -13.72 -16.48 17.68
CA LYS A 175 -14.03 -15.06 17.39
C LYS A 175 -14.57 -14.78 15.98
N GLY A 176 -14.66 -15.79 15.10
CA GLY A 176 -15.14 -15.61 13.73
C GLY A 176 -14.28 -14.63 12.91
N THR A 177 -13.05 -14.40 13.32
CA THR A 177 -12.11 -13.55 12.60
C THR A 177 -11.65 -14.31 11.37
N LEU A 178 -11.83 -13.71 10.20
CA LEU A 178 -11.35 -14.22 8.93
C LEU A 178 -9.83 -13.96 8.86
N THR A 179 -9.05 -15.03 8.78
CA THR A 179 -7.60 -14.94 8.56
C THR A 179 -7.30 -15.34 7.13
N PRO A 180 -6.68 -14.47 6.33
CA PRO A 180 -6.23 -14.82 4.99
C PRO A 180 -5.05 -15.81 5.10
N ILE A 181 -5.15 -16.93 4.39
CA ILE A 181 -4.11 -17.96 4.31
C ILE A 181 -3.83 -18.22 2.83
N ALA A 182 -2.56 -18.09 2.42
CA ALA A 182 -2.15 -18.43 1.06
C ALA A 182 -2.22 -19.95 0.84
N THR A 183 -2.85 -20.37 -0.25
CA THR A 183 -3.05 -21.77 -0.59
C THR A 183 -2.34 -22.11 -1.91
N PRO A 184 -1.02 -22.40 -1.87
CA PRO A 184 -0.22 -22.59 -3.08
C PRO A 184 -0.71 -23.79 -3.89
N VAL A 185 -0.72 -23.63 -5.21
CA VAL A 185 -1.07 -24.63 -6.22
C VAL A 185 0.06 -24.80 -7.22
N HIS A 186 0.05 -25.92 -7.95
CA HIS A 186 1.03 -26.17 -9.02
C HIS A 186 0.58 -25.56 -10.35
N MET A 187 -0.74 -25.56 -10.58
CA MET A 187 -1.37 -25.14 -11.80
C MET A 187 -2.68 -24.43 -11.49
N ALA A 188 -3.12 -23.54 -12.36
CA ALA A 188 -4.38 -22.84 -12.23
C ALA A 188 -5.14 -22.82 -13.55
N LEU A 189 -6.45 -23.07 -13.49
CA LEU A 189 -7.38 -22.87 -14.58
C LEU A 189 -8.25 -21.66 -14.26
N LEU A 190 -8.05 -20.58 -15.01
CA LEU A 190 -8.88 -19.39 -14.96
C LEU A 190 -10.17 -19.66 -15.74
N VAL A 191 -11.30 -19.51 -15.08
CA VAL A 191 -12.61 -19.77 -15.67
C VAL A 191 -13.41 -18.48 -15.80
N GLY A 192 -13.85 -18.19 -17.02
CA GLY A 192 -14.70 -17.05 -17.34
C GLY A 192 -16.04 -17.47 -17.94
N ASP A 193 -17.01 -16.56 -17.90
CA ASP A 193 -18.30 -16.74 -18.57
C ASP A 193 -18.56 -15.60 -19.58
N GLY A 194 -18.84 -15.98 -20.82
CA GLY A 194 -19.11 -15.07 -21.92
C GLY A 194 -17.96 -14.10 -22.27
N ILE A 195 -18.31 -13.05 -23.00
CA ILE A 195 -17.35 -12.06 -23.53
C ILE A 195 -16.68 -11.26 -22.41
N LEU A 196 -17.42 -10.93 -21.34
CA LEU A 196 -16.87 -10.19 -20.19
C LEU A 196 -15.85 -11.04 -19.42
N GLY A 197 -16.14 -12.33 -19.22
CA GLY A 197 -15.18 -13.27 -18.65
C GLY A 197 -13.92 -13.40 -19.50
N ALA A 198 -14.08 -13.50 -20.83
CA ALA A 198 -12.94 -13.54 -21.75
C ALA A 198 -12.08 -12.26 -21.69
N ALA A 199 -12.70 -11.08 -21.71
CA ALA A 199 -11.98 -9.81 -21.63
C ALA A 199 -11.19 -9.68 -20.31
N SER A 200 -11.77 -10.16 -19.21
CA SER A 200 -11.13 -10.18 -17.88
C SER A 200 -9.95 -11.13 -17.80
N ILE A 201 -10.00 -12.24 -18.53
CA ILE A 201 -8.89 -13.18 -18.60
C ILE A 201 -7.79 -12.58 -19.49
N LEU A 202 -8.14 -12.06 -20.67
CA LEU A 202 -7.17 -11.51 -21.63
C LEU A 202 -6.44 -10.25 -21.13
N SER A 203 -6.94 -9.55 -20.11
CA SER A 203 -6.22 -8.45 -19.47
C SER A 203 -5.04 -8.92 -18.60
N ILE A 204 -4.96 -10.21 -18.28
CA ILE A 204 -3.92 -10.79 -17.43
C ILE A 204 -2.68 -11.10 -18.29
N PRO A 205 -1.52 -10.48 -18.00
CA PRO A 205 -0.31 -10.61 -18.83
C PRO A 205 0.35 -12.00 -18.78
N VAL A 206 -0.09 -12.89 -17.88
CA VAL A 206 0.52 -14.19 -17.56
C VAL A 206 0.11 -15.33 -18.52
N LEU A 207 -0.90 -15.10 -19.37
CA LEU A 207 -1.46 -16.14 -20.25
C LEU A 207 -0.61 -16.46 -21.48
N GLU A 208 0.34 -15.60 -21.85
CA GLU A 208 1.23 -15.85 -22.98
C GLU A 208 2.42 -16.72 -22.54
N GLY A 209 2.36 -18.02 -22.84
CA GLY A 209 3.53 -18.92 -22.75
C GLY A 209 3.74 -19.67 -21.43
N SER A 210 2.76 -19.70 -20.52
CA SER A 210 2.83 -20.49 -19.29
C SER A 210 2.10 -21.84 -19.43
N ASP A 211 2.82 -22.95 -19.19
CA ASP A 211 2.22 -24.30 -19.13
C ASP A 211 1.46 -24.56 -17.81
N THR A 212 1.61 -23.65 -16.84
CA THR A 212 1.05 -23.73 -15.48
C THR A 212 -0.31 -23.06 -15.34
N VAL A 213 -0.60 -22.03 -16.14
CA VAL A 213 -1.87 -21.28 -16.09
C VAL A 213 -2.61 -21.45 -17.41
N ALA A 214 -3.78 -22.08 -17.34
CA ALA A 214 -4.67 -22.22 -18.48
C ALA A 214 -5.93 -21.35 -18.31
N ALA A 215 -6.61 -21.05 -19.41
CA ALA A 215 -7.87 -20.32 -19.38
C ALA A 215 -8.98 -21.07 -20.13
N ALA A 216 -10.18 -21.12 -19.54
CA ALA A 216 -11.38 -21.65 -20.16
C ALA A 216 -12.53 -20.65 -20.05
N VAL A 217 -13.25 -20.42 -21.15
CA VAL A 217 -14.40 -19.52 -21.15
C VAL A 217 -15.61 -20.20 -21.75
N ASN A 218 -16.73 -20.11 -21.02
CA ASN A 218 -18.01 -20.61 -21.50
C ASN A 218 -18.61 -19.66 -22.54
N PHE A 219 -18.80 -20.14 -23.77
CA PHE A 219 -19.42 -19.39 -24.85
C PHE A 219 -20.61 -20.15 -25.44
N ARG A 220 -21.76 -19.47 -25.55
CA ARG A 220 -22.99 -20.07 -26.09
C ARG A 220 -23.11 -20.00 -27.62
N LYS A 221 -22.55 -18.98 -28.27
CA LYS A 221 -22.82 -18.68 -29.70
C LYS A 221 -21.60 -18.19 -30.51
N ILE A 222 -20.41 -18.16 -29.90
CA ILE A 222 -19.18 -17.72 -30.59
C ILE A 222 -18.51 -18.94 -31.18
N ASP A 223 -18.13 -18.91 -32.44
CA ASP A 223 -17.49 -20.04 -33.10
C ASP A 223 -16.01 -20.16 -32.71
N ALA A 224 -15.46 -21.37 -32.81
CA ALA A 224 -14.05 -21.60 -32.46
C ALA A 224 -13.09 -20.83 -33.39
N GLU A 225 -13.54 -20.51 -34.60
CA GLU A 225 -12.82 -19.74 -35.61
C GLU A 225 -12.61 -18.28 -35.18
N ASP A 226 -13.59 -17.68 -34.51
CA ASP A 226 -13.53 -16.30 -33.99
C ASP A 226 -12.51 -16.15 -32.85
N LEU A 227 -12.14 -17.25 -32.20
CA LEU A 227 -11.17 -17.30 -31.09
C LEU A 227 -9.79 -17.81 -31.55
N SER A 228 -9.58 -17.96 -32.86
CA SER A 228 -8.31 -18.43 -33.43
C SER A 228 -7.16 -17.49 -33.01
N GLY A 229 -6.14 -18.04 -32.35
CA GLY A 229 -4.98 -17.29 -31.87
C GLY A 229 -5.11 -16.71 -30.46
N CYS A 230 -6.28 -16.87 -29.79
CA CYS A 230 -6.42 -16.51 -28.38
C CYS A 230 -5.95 -17.66 -27.48
N PRO A 231 -5.29 -17.39 -26.33
CA PRO A 231 -4.83 -18.41 -25.37
C PRO A 231 -5.98 -18.99 -24.51
N ILE A 232 -7.22 -18.99 -25.01
CA ILE A 232 -8.42 -19.37 -24.26
C ILE A 232 -9.06 -20.61 -24.87
N VAL A 233 -9.40 -21.58 -24.04
CA VAL A 233 -10.21 -22.74 -24.42
C VAL A 233 -11.70 -22.39 -24.37
N LYS A 234 -12.37 -22.37 -25.52
CA LYS A 234 -13.83 -22.29 -25.59
C LYS A 234 -14.44 -23.58 -25.02
N VAL A 235 -15.34 -23.44 -24.05
CA VAL A 235 -16.18 -24.54 -23.55
C VAL A 235 -17.67 -24.23 -23.75
N ASN A 236 -18.49 -25.26 -23.96
CA ASN A 236 -19.96 -25.17 -23.95
C ASN A 236 -20.49 -26.14 -22.90
N LEU A 237 -20.76 -25.62 -21.69
CA LEU A 237 -21.16 -26.44 -20.55
C LEU A 237 -22.58 -27.01 -20.72
N GLU A 238 -23.47 -26.30 -21.41
CA GLU A 238 -24.86 -26.74 -21.65
C GLU A 238 -24.86 -28.01 -22.50
N ALA A 239 -24.07 -28.04 -23.59
CA ALA A 239 -23.91 -29.24 -24.41
C ALA A 239 -23.28 -30.41 -23.64
N GLY A 240 -22.30 -30.14 -22.77
CA GLY A 240 -21.67 -31.15 -21.93
C GLY A 240 -22.63 -31.79 -20.93
N GLU A 241 -23.44 -30.99 -20.24
CA GLU A 241 -24.47 -31.46 -19.31
C GLU A 241 -25.55 -32.29 -20.03
N GLU A 242 -26.11 -31.79 -21.15
CA GLU A 242 -27.10 -32.53 -21.95
C GLU A 242 -26.54 -33.86 -22.45
N GLY A 243 -25.29 -33.88 -22.91
CA GLY A 243 -24.64 -35.10 -23.39
C GLY A 243 -24.58 -36.17 -22.30
N VAL A 244 -24.09 -35.82 -21.11
CA VAL A 244 -23.94 -36.76 -19.99
C VAL A 244 -25.29 -37.28 -19.53
N GLU A 245 -26.30 -36.42 -19.43
CA GLU A 245 -27.66 -36.83 -19.05
C GLU A 245 -28.26 -37.81 -20.07
N LEU A 246 -28.19 -37.50 -21.37
CA LEU A 246 -28.69 -38.39 -22.43
C LEU A 246 -28.02 -39.76 -22.43
N PHE A 247 -26.71 -39.81 -22.14
CA PHE A 247 -25.98 -41.07 -22.09
C PHE A 247 -26.37 -41.91 -20.88
N ARG A 248 -26.59 -41.27 -19.73
CA ARG A 248 -27.06 -41.92 -18.49
C ARG A 248 -28.50 -42.42 -18.60
N GLU A 249 -29.36 -41.73 -19.34
CA GLU A 249 -30.72 -42.18 -19.64
C GLU A 249 -30.72 -43.48 -20.45
N ASN A 250 -29.88 -43.53 -21.51
CA ASN A 250 -29.78 -44.70 -22.36
C ASN A 250 -28.42 -44.74 -23.08
N VAL A 251 -27.68 -45.84 -22.90
CA VAL A 251 -26.41 -46.11 -23.59
C VAL A 251 -26.55 -46.07 -25.13
N GLY A 252 -27.76 -46.33 -25.66
CA GLY A 252 -28.08 -46.18 -27.09
C GLY A 252 -27.93 -44.75 -27.64
N ASN A 253 -27.85 -43.74 -26.76
CA ASN A 253 -27.59 -42.34 -27.13
C ASN A 253 -26.10 -42.02 -27.32
N ALA A 254 -25.21 -43.02 -27.29
CA ALA A 254 -23.75 -42.86 -27.40
C ALA A 254 -23.29 -41.92 -28.54
N MET A 255 -23.90 -42.02 -29.72
CA MET A 255 -23.53 -41.15 -30.86
C MET A 255 -23.87 -39.68 -30.61
N ARG A 256 -25.01 -39.41 -29.95
CA ARG A 256 -25.44 -38.05 -29.61
C ARG A 256 -24.60 -37.49 -28.46
N TYR A 257 -24.29 -38.33 -27.46
CA TYR A 257 -23.32 -37.99 -26.41
C TYR A 257 -21.98 -37.59 -27.01
N GLN A 258 -21.41 -38.40 -27.92
CA GLN A 258 -20.13 -38.10 -28.54
C GLN A 258 -20.14 -36.76 -29.29
N ALA A 259 -21.22 -36.46 -30.01
CA ALA A 259 -21.38 -35.18 -30.70
C ALA A 259 -21.41 -34.00 -29.72
N LEU A 260 -22.25 -34.07 -28.68
CA LEU A 260 -22.39 -33.03 -27.67
C LEU A 260 -21.13 -32.86 -26.80
N TRP A 261 -20.47 -33.96 -26.45
CA TRP A 261 -19.21 -33.95 -25.70
C TRP A 261 -18.10 -33.30 -26.52
N SER A 262 -18.02 -33.60 -27.82
CA SER A 262 -17.07 -32.96 -28.73
C SER A 262 -17.36 -31.46 -28.88
N GLU A 263 -18.63 -31.08 -28.99
CA GLU A 263 -19.05 -29.67 -29.06
C GLU A 263 -18.73 -28.91 -27.76
N SER A 264 -18.87 -29.57 -26.61
CA SER A 264 -18.60 -28.98 -25.29
C SER A 264 -17.13 -28.56 -25.11
N ASN A 265 -16.20 -29.20 -25.83
CA ASN A 265 -14.75 -29.09 -25.66
C ASN A 265 -14.22 -29.36 -24.24
N VAL A 266 -15.04 -29.85 -23.30
CA VAL A 266 -14.62 -30.16 -21.92
C VAL A 266 -13.54 -31.24 -21.90
N GLY A 267 -13.55 -32.16 -22.86
CA GLY A 267 -12.51 -33.18 -23.03
C GLY A 267 -11.10 -32.61 -23.09
N ARG A 268 -10.90 -31.41 -23.66
CA ARG A 268 -9.57 -30.75 -23.72
C ARG A 268 -9.03 -30.41 -22.33
N ILE A 269 -9.90 -30.02 -21.40
CA ILE A 269 -9.51 -29.75 -20.01
C ILE A 269 -9.14 -31.06 -19.30
N GLY A 270 -9.90 -32.13 -19.55
CA GLY A 270 -9.56 -33.46 -19.06
C GLY A 270 -8.21 -33.96 -19.59
N ASP A 271 -7.92 -33.75 -20.87
CA ASP A 271 -6.65 -34.14 -21.50
C ASP A 271 -5.48 -33.31 -20.97
N TRP A 272 -5.68 -32.00 -20.77
CA TRP A 272 -4.70 -31.11 -20.12
C TRP A 272 -4.40 -31.52 -18.67
N LEU A 273 -5.41 -31.93 -17.90
CA LEU A 273 -5.17 -32.48 -16.56
C LEU A 273 -4.37 -33.78 -16.65
N LYS A 274 -4.79 -34.73 -17.50
CA LYS A 274 -4.12 -36.04 -17.64
C LYS A 274 -2.65 -35.91 -18.05
N SER A 275 -2.33 -35.06 -19.02
CA SER A 275 -0.96 -34.88 -19.49
C SER A 275 -0.01 -34.36 -18.41
N ASN A 276 -0.53 -33.71 -17.38
CA ASN A 276 0.25 -33.11 -16.30
C ASN A 276 0.30 -33.94 -15.01
N ILE A 277 -0.69 -34.80 -14.77
CA ILE A 277 -0.81 -35.54 -13.50
C ILE A 277 -0.46 -37.03 -13.60
N MET A 278 -0.50 -37.60 -14.80
CA MET A 278 -0.25 -39.03 -14.99
C MET A 278 1.24 -39.32 -14.86
N PRO A 279 1.63 -40.44 -14.21
CA PRO A 279 3.02 -40.83 -14.12
C PRO A 279 3.59 -41.12 -15.52
N ASN A 280 4.79 -40.61 -15.77
CA ASN A 280 5.53 -40.94 -16.99
C ASN A 280 6.13 -42.35 -16.88
N GLU A 281 6.41 -43.01 -18.01
CA GLU A 281 6.93 -44.39 -18.06
C GLU A 281 8.25 -44.60 -17.29
N ASN A 282 8.98 -43.54 -16.98
CA ASN A 282 10.27 -43.57 -16.28
C ASN A 282 10.18 -43.26 -14.77
N ASP A 283 8.97 -43.16 -14.20
CA ASP A 283 8.73 -42.65 -12.83
C ASP A 283 9.43 -41.30 -12.58
N ALA A 284 9.56 -40.48 -13.63
CA ALA A 284 10.15 -39.16 -13.57
C ALA A 284 9.29 -38.21 -12.73
N THR A 285 9.91 -37.15 -12.22
CA THR A 285 9.18 -36.14 -11.43
C THR A 285 8.11 -35.50 -12.30
N LYS A 286 6.88 -35.38 -11.78
CA LYS A 286 5.78 -34.79 -12.57
C LYS A 286 6.12 -33.37 -13.06
N PRO A 287 5.80 -33.01 -14.32
CA PRO A 287 6.13 -31.70 -14.89
C PRO A 287 5.66 -30.49 -14.05
N PRO A 288 4.46 -30.49 -13.43
CA PRO A 288 4.01 -29.35 -12.63
C PRO A 288 4.90 -29.07 -11.41
N VAL A 289 5.54 -30.09 -10.82
CA VAL A 289 6.48 -29.90 -9.71
C VAL A 289 7.76 -29.23 -10.21
N ARG A 290 8.27 -29.67 -11.35
CA ARG A 290 9.45 -29.07 -12.00
C ARG A 290 9.17 -27.61 -12.37
N ASN A 291 8.02 -27.32 -12.97
CA ASN A 291 7.60 -25.97 -13.35
C ASN A 291 7.43 -25.06 -12.13
N LEU A 292 6.86 -25.56 -11.03
CA LEU A 292 6.75 -24.83 -9.76
C LEU A 292 8.13 -24.39 -9.25
N ILE A 293 9.09 -25.31 -9.22
CA ILE A 293 10.45 -25.03 -8.73
C ILE A 293 11.17 -24.06 -9.68
N GLN A 294 11.04 -24.26 -11.00
CA GLN A 294 11.63 -23.38 -11.99
C GLN A 294 11.09 -21.94 -11.86
N SER A 295 9.77 -21.78 -11.78
CA SER A 295 9.11 -20.49 -11.55
C SER A 295 9.61 -19.83 -10.26
N LEU A 296 9.74 -20.59 -9.18
CA LEU A 296 10.22 -20.08 -7.89
C LEU A 296 11.66 -19.54 -7.99
N LEU A 297 12.55 -20.30 -8.63
CA LEU A 297 13.95 -19.90 -8.80
C LEU A 297 14.08 -18.68 -9.74
N GLN A 298 13.32 -18.65 -10.83
CA GLN A 298 13.28 -17.51 -11.75
C GLN A 298 12.79 -16.23 -11.03
N ASN A 299 11.70 -16.32 -10.27
CA ASN A 299 11.15 -15.19 -9.52
C ASN A 299 12.12 -14.71 -8.44
N ALA A 300 12.75 -15.63 -7.71
CA ALA A 300 13.78 -15.30 -6.72
C ALA A 300 14.99 -14.61 -7.37
N SER A 301 15.44 -15.12 -8.52
CA SER A 301 16.56 -14.54 -9.26
C SER A 301 16.26 -13.11 -9.73
N ALA A 302 15.03 -12.86 -10.22
CA ALA A 302 14.59 -11.55 -10.68
C ALA A 302 14.52 -10.55 -9.51
N LYS A 303 13.96 -10.97 -8.35
CA LYS A 303 13.91 -10.16 -7.12
C LYS A 303 15.32 -9.81 -6.63
N ILE A 304 16.26 -10.77 -6.62
CA ILE A 304 17.66 -10.53 -6.23
C ILE A 304 18.38 -9.61 -7.21
N GLN A 305 18.19 -9.78 -8.52
CA GLN A 305 18.79 -8.90 -9.52
C GLN A 305 18.28 -7.45 -9.39
N ALA A 306 16.99 -7.27 -9.10
CA ALA A 306 16.42 -5.94 -8.85
C ALA A 306 17.01 -5.29 -7.59
N ASP A 307 17.20 -6.06 -6.53
CA ASP A 307 17.80 -5.59 -5.28
C ASP A 307 19.31 -5.30 -5.43
N GLU A 308 20.04 -6.11 -6.18
CA GLU A 308 21.45 -5.86 -6.50
C GLU A 308 21.60 -4.62 -7.38
N ALA A 309 20.78 -4.45 -8.40
CA ALA A 309 20.78 -3.23 -9.22
C ALA A 309 20.49 -1.98 -8.37
N ARG A 310 19.56 -2.10 -7.40
CA ARG A 310 19.28 -1.04 -6.44
C ARG A 310 20.46 -0.79 -5.50
N GLY A 311 21.12 -1.84 -5.02
CA GLY A 311 22.32 -1.77 -4.17
C GLY A 311 23.51 -1.14 -4.89
N LEU A 312 23.76 -1.52 -6.14
CA LEU A 312 24.81 -0.94 -6.99
C LEU A 312 24.53 0.53 -7.31
N PHE A 313 23.28 0.87 -7.64
CA PHE A 313 22.89 2.26 -7.83
C PHE A 313 23.12 3.09 -6.57
N LYS A 314 22.79 2.55 -5.40
CA LYS A 314 23.06 3.19 -4.11
C LYS A 314 24.54 3.31 -3.80
N ALA A 315 25.36 2.29 -4.09
CA ALA A 315 26.80 2.34 -3.90
C ALA A 315 27.48 3.41 -4.79
N VAL A 316 27.07 3.49 -6.07
CA VAL A 316 27.55 4.52 -6.99
C VAL A 316 27.09 5.92 -6.57
N ALA A 317 25.85 6.07 -6.11
CA ALA A 317 25.38 7.31 -5.51
C ALA A 317 26.13 7.63 -4.20
N GLY A 318 26.48 6.60 -3.44
CA GLY A 318 27.19 6.65 -2.16
C GLY A 318 28.60 7.22 -2.28
N ASP A 319 29.35 6.91 -3.33
CA ASP A 319 30.67 7.52 -3.55
C ASP A 319 30.59 9.04 -3.81
N ILE A 320 29.45 9.53 -4.32
CA ILE A 320 29.20 10.94 -4.62
C ILE A 320 28.62 11.67 -3.38
N LEU A 321 28.01 10.93 -2.45
CA LEU A 321 27.21 11.45 -1.36
C LEU A 321 28.01 12.22 -0.28
N PRO A 322 29.23 11.83 0.15
CA PRO A 322 29.97 12.57 1.18
C PRO A 322 30.29 14.01 0.78
N ASP A 323 30.71 14.24 -0.47
CA ASP A 323 30.98 15.58 -1.00
C ASP A 323 29.68 16.36 -1.23
N ALA A 324 28.62 15.70 -1.70
CA ALA A 324 27.31 16.32 -1.84
C ALA A 324 26.70 16.74 -0.48
N VAL A 325 26.78 15.89 0.54
CA VAL A 325 26.30 16.18 1.91
C VAL A 325 27.13 17.30 2.55
N ALA A 326 28.44 17.34 2.34
CA ALA A 326 29.28 18.45 2.80
C ALA A 326 28.86 19.79 2.17
N ARG A 327 28.62 19.83 0.85
CA ARG A 327 28.12 21.01 0.15
C ARG A 327 26.71 21.43 0.60
N LEU A 328 25.83 20.46 0.89
CA LEU A 328 24.49 20.74 1.41
C LEU A 328 24.51 21.30 2.83
N ASN A 329 25.38 20.77 3.70
CA ASN A 329 25.60 21.33 5.04
C ASN A 329 26.15 22.76 4.97
N GLN A 330 27.07 23.03 4.06
CA GLN A 330 27.53 24.39 3.80
C GLN A 330 26.38 25.29 3.34
N GLY A 331 25.58 24.84 2.36
CA GLY A 331 24.41 25.58 1.89
C GLY A 331 23.36 25.84 2.98
N LEU A 332 23.16 24.90 3.90
CA LEU A 332 22.29 25.07 5.06
C LEU A 332 22.82 26.14 6.03
N SER A 333 24.13 26.15 6.27
CA SER A 333 24.76 27.16 7.13
C SER A 333 24.69 28.57 6.53
N GLU A 334 24.92 28.70 5.22
CA GLU A 334 24.80 29.95 4.48
C GLU A 334 23.34 30.44 4.48
N TRP A 335 22.39 29.54 4.27
CA TRP A 335 20.97 29.84 4.37
C TRP A 335 20.59 30.33 5.77
N ALA A 336 21.02 29.64 6.83
CA ALA A 336 20.69 29.98 8.20
C ALA A 336 21.22 31.38 8.56
N GLN A 337 22.44 31.71 8.13
CA GLN A 337 23.02 33.04 8.31
C GLN A 337 22.19 34.10 7.59
N ASN A 338 21.92 33.91 6.29
CA ASN A 338 21.14 34.85 5.48
C ASN A 338 19.72 35.04 6.02
N ALA A 339 19.08 33.99 6.55
CA ALA A 339 17.74 34.07 7.13
C ALA A 339 17.71 34.89 8.43
N HIS A 340 18.74 34.75 9.27
CA HIS A 340 18.86 35.57 10.49
C HIS A 340 19.13 37.04 10.17
N GLU A 341 19.97 37.31 9.17
CA GLU A 341 20.22 38.67 8.66
C GLU A 341 18.95 39.29 8.05
N GLU A 342 18.24 38.56 7.19
CA GLU A 342 16.97 39.01 6.60
C GLU A 342 15.93 39.34 7.68
N LEU A 343 15.79 38.47 8.69
CA LEU A 343 14.85 38.69 9.78
C LEU A 343 15.13 40.00 10.51
N GLN A 344 16.40 40.27 10.83
CA GLN A 344 16.79 41.48 11.54
C GLN A 344 16.59 42.72 10.67
N GLU A 345 17.18 42.73 9.48
CA GLU A 345 17.20 43.90 8.60
C GLU A 345 15.79 44.27 8.13
N ARG A 346 15.00 43.29 7.67
CA ARG A 346 13.67 43.57 7.11
C ARG A 346 12.65 43.93 8.17
N LEU A 347 12.71 43.33 9.35
CA LEU A 347 11.82 43.73 10.44
C LEU A 347 12.22 45.09 11.01
N GLU A 348 13.52 45.39 11.12
CA GLU A 348 13.97 46.71 11.54
C GLU A 348 13.50 47.80 10.56
N MET A 349 13.66 47.58 9.25
CA MET A 349 13.12 48.49 8.24
C MET A 349 11.59 48.63 8.33
N ALA A 350 10.88 47.53 8.61
CA ALA A 350 9.43 47.51 8.73
C ALA A 350 8.94 48.32 9.93
N PHE A 351 9.54 48.11 11.11
CA PHE A 351 9.20 48.82 12.35
C PHE A 351 9.70 50.27 12.35
N ALA A 352 10.82 50.56 11.69
CA ALA A 352 11.27 51.93 11.48
C ALA A 352 10.43 52.68 10.42
N GLY A 353 9.66 51.94 9.60
CA GLY A 353 8.91 52.42 8.46
C GLY A 353 7.75 53.37 8.80
N ARG A 354 7.30 54.09 7.78
CA ARG A 354 6.22 55.08 7.92
C ARG A 354 4.89 54.44 8.34
N SER A 355 4.53 53.28 7.78
CA SER A 355 3.30 52.55 8.08
C SER A 355 3.20 52.17 9.56
N TRP A 356 4.29 51.68 10.16
CA TRP A 356 4.33 51.35 11.59
C TRP A 356 4.28 52.59 12.49
N ARG A 357 4.96 53.67 12.11
CA ARG A 357 4.85 54.97 12.81
C ARG A 357 3.45 55.60 12.71
N GLU A 358 2.71 55.29 11.65
CA GLU A 358 1.31 55.71 11.48
C GLU A 358 0.36 55.04 12.49
N LEU A 359 0.78 53.96 13.16
CA LEU A 359 0.06 53.34 14.26
C LEU A 359 0.35 54.01 15.62
N GLY A 360 0.67 55.30 15.65
CA GLY A 360 0.87 56.07 16.89
C GLY A 360 -0.45 56.33 17.63
N TRP A 361 -0.43 56.41 18.97
CA TRP A 361 -1.63 56.52 19.82
C TRP A 361 -2.68 57.53 19.32
N TRP A 362 -2.27 58.74 18.97
CA TRP A 362 -3.21 59.78 18.53
C TRP A 362 -3.91 59.46 17.20
N LYS A 363 -3.30 58.64 16.34
CA LYS A 363 -3.88 58.24 15.05
C LYS A 363 -4.92 57.12 15.19
N LEU A 364 -4.89 56.35 16.28
CA LEU A 364 -5.87 55.27 16.51
C LEU A 364 -7.31 55.78 16.54
N PHE A 365 -7.54 57.01 17.00
CA PHE A 365 -8.88 57.60 17.03
C PHE A 365 -9.53 57.70 15.65
N TRP A 366 -8.73 57.77 14.59
CA TRP A 366 -9.22 57.89 13.21
C TRP A 366 -8.96 56.62 12.37
N ARG A 367 -8.03 55.76 12.82
CA ARG A 367 -7.49 54.62 12.05
C ARG A 367 -7.37 53.34 12.86
N ALA A 368 -8.22 53.12 13.86
CA ALA A 368 -8.21 51.88 14.64
C ALA A 368 -8.41 50.63 13.76
N ASP A 369 -9.16 50.76 12.66
CA ASP A 369 -9.44 49.66 11.74
C ASP A 369 -8.29 49.38 10.75
N ASP A 370 -7.38 50.33 10.53
CA ASP A 370 -6.21 50.15 9.65
C ASP A 370 -5.10 49.31 10.31
N VAL A 371 -5.16 49.10 11.63
CA VAL A 371 -4.15 48.35 12.40
C VAL A 371 -3.98 46.94 11.85
N GLY A 372 -5.08 46.25 11.56
CA GLY A 372 -5.06 44.89 11.04
C GLY A 372 -4.46 44.82 9.63
N MET A 373 -4.86 45.75 8.76
CA MET A 373 -4.36 45.83 7.38
C MET A 373 -2.85 46.12 7.35
N LEU A 374 -2.40 47.16 8.05
CA LEU A 374 -1.00 47.60 8.01
C LEU A 374 -0.04 46.57 8.64
N SER A 375 -0.44 45.93 9.73
CA SER A 375 0.36 44.86 10.35
C SER A 375 0.37 43.57 9.52
N SER A 376 -0.74 43.22 8.87
CA SER A 376 -0.80 42.08 7.94
C SER A 376 0.06 42.30 6.70
N GLU A 377 -0.01 43.49 6.10
CA GLU A 377 0.80 43.88 4.94
C GLU A 377 2.29 43.86 5.29
N MET A 378 2.65 44.39 6.47
CA MET A 378 4.02 44.36 6.98
C MET A 378 4.57 42.94 7.07
N LEU A 379 3.81 42.01 7.67
CA LEU A 379 4.21 40.61 7.78
C LEU A 379 4.28 39.93 6.40
N ALA A 380 3.31 40.18 5.51
CA ALA A 380 3.29 39.58 4.18
C ALA A 380 4.51 39.96 3.34
N LEU A 381 4.96 41.21 3.42
CA LEU A 381 6.05 41.74 2.61
C LEU A 381 7.44 41.57 3.23
N ARG A 382 7.54 41.51 4.56
CA ARG A 382 8.83 41.62 5.27
C ARG A 382 9.20 40.41 6.12
N PHE A 383 8.28 39.50 6.39
CA PHE A 383 8.56 38.32 7.22
C PHE A 383 9.14 37.17 6.37
N LEU A 384 10.47 37.14 6.25
CA LEU A 384 11.26 36.03 5.67
C LEU A 384 10.87 35.53 4.25
N PRO A 385 10.51 36.39 3.28
CA PRO A 385 10.15 35.90 1.94
C PRO A 385 11.34 35.35 1.13
N ASP A 386 12.58 35.79 1.37
CA ASP A 386 13.73 35.29 0.60
C ASP A 386 14.35 34.04 1.25
N ALA A 387 14.37 33.96 2.59
CA ALA A 387 14.67 32.75 3.33
C ALA A 387 13.73 31.59 2.95
N GLU A 388 12.45 31.88 2.71
CA GLU A 388 11.47 30.89 2.25
C GLU A 388 11.75 30.37 0.83
N LYS A 389 12.15 31.24 -0.10
CA LYS A 389 12.50 30.78 -1.46
C LYS A 389 13.79 29.97 -1.47
N SER A 390 14.80 30.44 -0.73
CA SER A 390 16.10 29.78 -0.65
C SER A 390 16.03 28.43 0.05
N ILE A 391 15.15 28.25 1.04
CA ILE A 391 14.96 26.93 1.66
C ILE A 391 14.30 25.93 0.72
N ILE A 392 13.36 26.38 -0.12
CA ILE A 392 12.74 25.54 -1.15
C ILE A 392 13.80 25.11 -2.18
N PHE A 393 14.69 26.03 -2.57
CA PHE A 393 15.82 25.71 -3.43
C PHE A 393 16.76 24.67 -2.79
N LEU A 394 17.11 24.85 -1.51
CA LEU A 394 17.96 23.89 -0.79
C LEU A 394 17.29 22.51 -0.66
N ALA A 395 15.99 22.46 -0.38
CA ALA A 395 15.23 21.20 -0.36
C ALA A 395 15.25 20.49 -1.73
N GLY A 396 15.17 21.25 -2.83
CA GLY A 396 15.34 20.73 -4.18
C GLY A 396 16.75 20.15 -4.43
N ARG A 397 17.79 20.80 -3.91
CA ARG A 397 19.18 20.31 -3.97
C ARG A 397 19.39 19.04 -3.15
N VAL A 398 18.74 18.93 -1.99
CA VAL A 398 18.74 17.70 -1.17
C VAL A 398 18.07 16.55 -1.95
N GLN A 399 16.98 16.84 -2.68
CA GLN A 399 16.33 15.87 -3.54
C GLN A 399 17.21 15.46 -4.74
N GLU A 400 17.84 16.43 -5.42
CA GLU A 400 18.77 16.18 -6.54
C GLU A 400 19.95 15.29 -6.11
N ALA A 401 20.46 15.49 -4.89
CA ALA A 401 21.58 14.73 -4.36
C ALA A 401 21.24 13.28 -3.94
N GLY A 402 19.97 12.84 -4.05
CA GLY A 402 19.59 11.46 -3.73
C GLY A 402 19.71 11.07 -2.25
N VAL A 403 19.88 12.06 -1.36
CA VAL A 403 20.10 11.92 0.10
C VAL A 403 18.96 11.17 0.81
N ALA A 404 17.77 11.07 0.19
CA ALA A 404 16.59 10.37 0.72
C ALA A 404 16.45 8.89 0.28
N ALA A 405 17.48 8.27 -0.31
CA ALA A 405 17.42 6.94 -0.94
C ALA A 405 17.27 5.72 0.02
N GLY A 406 16.50 5.87 1.10
CA GLY A 406 16.04 4.78 1.97
C GLY A 406 14.57 4.39 1.76
N HIS A 407 13.76 5.27 1.14
CA HIS A 407 12.33 5.03 0.85
C HIS A 407 12.02 5.46 -0.60
N PRO A 408 11.07 4.84 -1.30
CA PRO A 408 10.70 5.19 -2.68
C PRO A 408 10.02 6.57 -2.81
N THR A 409 10.11 7.43 -1.80
CA THR A 409 9.35 8.68 -1.70
C THR A 409 10.27 9.80 -1.20
N GLN A 410 10.00 11.00 -1.71
CA GLN A 410 10.72 12.27 -1.51
C GLN A 410 11.14 12.54 -0.05
N PRO A 411 12.19 13.35 0.22
CA PRO A 411 12.58 13.69 1.59
C PRO A 411 11.40 14.27 2.37
N LEU A 412 11.14 13.69 3.53
CA LEU A 412 10.04 14.05 4.41
C LEU A 412 10.57 14.93 5.53
N TYR A 413 10.04 16.14 5.63
CA TYR A 413 10.41 17.11 6.65
C TYR A 413 9.33 17.16 7.73
N SER A 414 9.75 17.36 8.99
CA SER A 414 8.83 17.51 10.11
C SER A 414 8.01 18.78 9.95
N SER A 415 6.69 18.67 9.80
CA SER A 415 5.80 19.84 9.89
C SER A 415 5.73 20.37 11.34
N PRO A 416 5.51 21.67 11.55
CA PRO A 416 5.15 22.18 12.87
C PRO A 416 3.89 21.47 13.41
N PRO A 417 3.81 21.19 14.73
CA PRO A 417 2.65 20.52 15.31
C PRO A 417 1.38 21.37 15.09
N PRO A 418 0.24 20.75 14.72
CA PRO A 418 -1.00 21.48 14.63
C PRO A 418 -1.29 22.09 16.00
N THR A 419 -1.51 23.40 16.05
CA THR A 419 -1.80 24.08 17.30
C THR A 419 -3.18 23.62 17.77
N THR A 420 -3.24 22.57 18.59
CA THR A 420 -4.45 22.14 19.29
C THR A 420 -4.96 23.31 20.13
N THR A 421 -6.07 23.87 19.68
CA THR A 421 -6.92 24.75 20.47
C THR A 421 -7.32 24.00 21.74
N THR A 422 -7.06 24.60 22.89
CA THR A 422 -7.55 24.14 24.19
C THR A 422 -9.07 24.11 24.18
N THR A 423 -9.64 22.91 24.07
CA THR A 423 -10.89 22.55 24.73
C THR A 423 -10.77 21.10 25.17
N THR A 424 -10.86 20.92 26.48
CA THR A 424 -10.98 19.66 27.23
C THR A 424 -11.52 18.48 26.42
N THR A 425 -10.71 17.42 26.28
CA THR A 425 -10.97 16.07 26.81
C THR A 425 -9.78 15.16 26.56
N THR A 426 -9.46 14.36 27.56
CA THR A 426 -8.46 13.29 27.60
C THR A 426 -8.50 12.42 26.35
N SER A 427 -7.42 12.40 25.57
CA SER A 427 -7.09 11.30 24.66
C SER A 427 -5.61 11.36 24.32
N THR A 428 -4.89 10.36 24.82
CA THR A 428 -3.52 10.00 24.46
C THR A 428 -3.51 9.62 22.98
N ALA A 429 -3.32 10.60 22.10
CA ALA A 429 -3.09 10.37 20.68
C ALA A 429 -1.68 10.85 20.37
N VAL A 430 -0.81 9.89 20.04
CA VAL A 430 0.51 10.11 19.47
C VAL A 430 0.33 11.06 18.29
N ALA A 431 0.90 12.26 18.37
CA ALA A 431 0.86 13.24 17.29
C ALA A 431 1.63 12.68 16.09
N THR A 432 0.91 12.12 15.11
CA THR A 432 1.46 11.83 13.79
C THR A 432 1.93 13.13 13.17
N GLN A 433 3.24 13.33 13.13
CA GLN A 433 3.88 14.43 12.42
C GLN A 433 3.48 14.33 10.95
N SER A 434 2.79 15.34 10.42
CA SER A 434 2.51 15.42 8.99
C SER A 434 3.83 15.59 8.25
N GLU A 435 4.21 14.59 7.49
CA GLU A 435 5.40 14.59 6.66
C GLU A 435 5.15 15.43 5.41
N VAL A 436 5.94 16.48 5.19
CA VAL A 436 5.78 17.43 4.07
C VAL A 436 7.00 17.38 3.16
N LYS A 437 6.78 17.61 1.86
CA LYS A 437 7.79 17.53 0.77
C LYS A 437 8.92 18.57 0.87
N TRP A 438 8.72 19.63 1.63
CA TRP A 438 9.73 20.65 1.94
C TRP A 438 9.40 21.28 3.30
N PRO A 439 10.36 21.92 3.98
CA PRO A 439 10.11 22.57 5.27
C PRO A 439 9.11 23.73 5.15
N THR A 440 8.09 23.75 6.01
CA THR A 440 7.00 24.75 5.99
C THR A 440 6.92 25.62 7.24
N HIS A 441 7.93 25.59 8.13
CA HIS A 441 7.85 26.33 9.40
C HIS A 441 7.72 27.85 9.22
N ILE A 442 8.39 28.45 8.22
CA ILE A 442 8.33 29.90 7.96
C ILE A 442 6.93 30.32 7.49
N SER A 443 6.37 29.62 6.50
CA SER A 443 5.03 29.92 5.99
C SER A 443 3.96 29.71 7.06
N PHE A 444 4.06 28.62 7.82
CA PHE A 444 3.20 28.37 8.97
C PHE A 444 3.25 29.49 10.01
N THR A 445 4.46 29.96 10.36
CA THR A 445 4.63 31.03 11.35
C THR A 445 4.07 32.35 10.84
N ARG A 446 4.24 32.67 9.55
CA ARG A 446 3.62 33.86 8.92
C ARG A 446 2.10 33.81 9.04
N SER A 447 1.49 32.67 8.69
CA SER A 447 0.04 32.47 8.82
C SER A 447 -0.43 32.52 10.28
N TYR A 448 0.36 32.00 11.22
CA TYR A 448 0.07 32.08 12.66
C TYR A 448 0.03 33.53 13.15
N LEU A 449 1.03 34.34 12.78
CA LEU A 449 1.08 35.75 13.16
C LEU A 449 -0.09 36.54 12.54
N GLN A 450 -0.40 36.30 11.26
CA GLN A 450 -1.54 36.94 10.58
C GLN A 450 -2.89 36.51 11.18
N GLY A 451 -3.05 35.24 11.55
CA GLY A 451 -4.33 34.71 12.03
C GLY A 451 -4.60 34.97 13.52
N LYS A 452 -3.57 35.11 14.36
CA LYS A 452 -3.73 35.24 15.82
C LYS A 452 -3.27 36.57 16.39
N THR A 453 -2.03 36.98 16.10
CA THR A 453 -1.43 38.14 16.79
C THR A 453 -1.93 39.46 16.20
N VAL A 454 -2.13 39.52 14.88
CA VAL A 454 -2.68 40.71 14.21
C VAL A 454 -4.11 41.05 14.65
N PRO A 455 -5.09 40.12 14.65
CA PRO A 455 -6.44 40.41 15.13
C PRO A 455 -6.46 40.78 16.62
N ALA A 456 -5.60 40.17 17.43
CA ALA A 456 -5.48 40.52 18.85
C ALA A 456 -4.99 41.97 19.05
N LEU A 457 -4.02 42.41 18.23
CA LEU A 457 -3.54 43.80 18.25
C LEU A 457 -4.64 44.78 17.80
N GLN A 458 -5.42 44.43 16.78
CA GLN A 458 -6.56 45.23 16.32
C GLN A 458 -7.66 45.33 17.39
N ALA A 459 -8.02 44.21 18.02
CA ALA A 459 -9.02 44.21 19.09
C ALA A 459 -8.57 45.04 20.30
N LEU A 460 -7.28 45.01 20.63
CA LEU A 460 -6.70 45.88 21.65
C LEU A 460 -6.80 47.35 21.26
N ALA A 461 -6.45 47.71 20.02
CA ALA A 461 -6.57 49.07 19.50
C ALA A 461 -8.02 49.60 19.63
N GLN A 462 -9.00 48.85 19.13
CA GLN A 462 -10.42 49.19 19.21
C GLN A 462 -10.89 49.32 20.67
N LYS A 463 -10.47 48.39 21.55
CA LYS A 463 -10.78 48.44 22.98
C LYS A 463 -10.24 49.68 23.65
N LEU A 464 -9.00 50.10 23.34
CA LEU A 464 -8.41 51.31 23.93
C LEU A 464 -9.13 52.57 23.46
N VAL A 465 -9.55 52.65 22.19
CA VAL A 465 -10.36 53.76 21.68
C VAL A 465 -11.70 53.81 22.41
N LEU A 466 -12.40 52.68 22.56
CA LEU A 466 -13.68 52.64 23.29
C LEU A 466 -13.51 53.03 24.78
N GLN A 467 -12.42 52.57 25.42
CA GLN A 467 -12.09 52.95 26.80
C GLN A 467 -11.79 54.44 26.95
N SER A 468 -11.19 55.07 25.95
CA SER A 468 -10.94 56.52 25.97
C SER A 468 -12.24 57.32 25.89
N THR A 469 -13.20 56.90 25.07
CA THR A 469 -14.53 57.53 24.97
C THR A 469 -15.31 57.36 26.27
N GLY A 470 -15.29 56.16 26.87
CA GLY A 470 -15.92 55.90 28.17
C GLY A 470 -15.28 56.70 29.31
N GLY A 471 -13.94 56.78 29.32
CA GLY A 471 -13.20 57.61 30.28
C GLY A 471 -13.56 59.09 30.16
N ALA A 472 -13.63 59.60 28.93
CA ALA A 472 -14.01 60.98 28.66
C ALA A 472 -15.46 61.29 29.08
N ALA A 473 -16.39 60.36 28.83
CA ALA A 473 -17.78 60.51 29.26
C ALA A 473 -17.89 60.55 30.79
N LEU A 474 -17.18 59.66 31.50
CA LEU A 474 -17.17 59.62 32.97
C LEU A 474 -16.55 60.87 33.58
N THR A 475 -15.42 61.36 33.06
CA THR A 475 -14.79 62.59 33.55
C THR A 475 -15.67 63.81 33.28
N THR A 476 -16.38 63.83 32.15
CA THR A 476 -17.33 64.90 31.81
C THR A 476 -18.57 64.86 32.70
N ALA A 477 -19.13 63.68 32.96
CA ALA A 477 -20.26 63.51 33.86
C ALA A 477 -19.89 63.89 35.31
N LEU A 478 -18.70 63.47 35.78
CA LEU A 478 -18.17 63.86 37.08
C LEU A 478 -18.02 65.38 37.17
N ALA A 479 -17.48 66.03 36.13
CA ALA A 479 -17.36 67.48 36.08
C ALA A 479 -18.73 68.18 36.16
N GLY A 480 -19.72 67.69 35.41
CA GLY A 480 -21.09 68.17 35.47
C GLY A 480 -21.73 68.03 36.86
N LEU A 481 -21.54 66.89 37.53
CA LEU A 481 -22.01 66.68 38.90
C LEU A 481 -21.30 67.62 39.89
N THR A 482 -19.98 67.83 39.74
CA THR A 482 -19.24 68.77 40.61
C THR A 482 -19.71 70.21 40.43
N TYR A 483 -19.99 70.62 39.18
CA TYR A 483 -20.54 71.93 38.87
C TYR A 483 -21.93 72.12 39.50
N LEU A 484 -22.81 71.11 39.42
CA LEU A 484 -24.13 71.13 40.06
C LEU A 484 -24.05 71.12 41.60
N SER A 485 -22.97 70.57 42.17
CA SER A 485 -22.73 70.52 43.62
C SER A 485 -22.15 71.82 44.23
N ALA A 486 -22.26 72.94 43.53
CA ALA A 486 -21.83 74.28 43.94
C ALA A 486 -20.31 74.56 43.93
N PHE A 487 -19.51 73.77 43.21
CA PHE A 487 -18.14 74.17 42.85
C PHE A 487 -18.16 75.15 41.66
N GLY A 488 -17.19 76.07 41.61
CA GLY A 488 -17.07 77.01 40.49
C GLY A 488 -16.72 76.31 39.18
N ALA A 489 -17.04 76.98 38.06
CA ALA A 489 -16.79 76.46 36.71
C ALA A 489 -15.31 76.15 36.46
N TYR A 490 -14.41 76.88 37.14
CA TYR A 490 -12.96 76.71 37.03
C TYR A 490 -12.49 75.40 37.70
N GLU A 491 -12.97 75.11 38.91
CA GLU A 491 -12.61 73.92 39.68
C GLU A 491 -13.16 72.64 39.02
N SER A 492 -14.41 72.67 38.57
CA SER A 492 -15.02 71.54 37.83
C SER A 492 -14.31 71.28 36.50
N GLY A 493 -13.89 72.34 35.81
CA GLY A 493 -13.13 72.24 34.56
C GLY A 493 -11.73 71.65 34.76
N ALA A 494 -11.04 72.01 35.85
CA ALA A 494 -9.73 71.46 36.18
C ALA A 494 -9.77 69.95 36.49
N ILE A 495 -10.80 69.49 37.22
CA ILE A 495 -11.01 68.06 37.51
C ILE A 495 -11.25 67.27 36.21
N ALA A 496 -12.07 67.81 35.30
CA ALA A 496 -12.33 67.21 34.01
C ALA A 496 -11.04 67.07 33.17
N ALA A 497 -10.27 68.15 33.06
CA ALA A 497 -9.04 68.20 32.28
C ALA A 497 -7.98 67.24 32.83
N LEU A 498 -7.79 67.19 34.15
CA LEU A 498 -6.83 66.26 34.78
C LEU A 498 -7.23 64.80 34.58
N GLY A 499 -8.52 64.47 34.74
CA GLY A 499 -9.03 63.11 34.50
C GLY A 499 -8.84 62.67 33.05
N LEU A 500 -9.13 63.56 32.09
CA LEU A 500 -8.93 63.32 30.66
C LEU A 500 -7.45 63.10 30.31
N VAL A 501 -6.56 64.00 30.74
CA VAL A 501 -5.12 63.88 30.46
C VAL A 501 -4.54 62.62 31.09
N TRP A 502 -4.92 62.30 32.34
CA TRP A 502 -4.43 61.11 33.02
C TRP A 502 -4.91 59.82 32.35
N SER A 503 -6.19 59.75 31.98
CA SER A 503 -6.74 58.58 31.27
C SER A 503 -6.10 58.37 29.91
N LEU A 504 -5.94 59.42 29.11
CA LEU A 504 -5.28 59.36 27.80
C LEU A 504 -3.81 58.95 27.92
N ARG A 505 -3.07 59.50 28.88
CA ARG A 505 -1.67 59.12 29.12
C ARG A 505 -1.54 57.65 29.50
N ARG A 506 -2.44 57.13 30.35
CA ARG A 506 -2.44 55.72 30.73
C ARG A 506 -2.73 54.81 29.53
N LEU A 507 -3.67 55.19 28.67
CA LEU A 507 -4.02 54.40 27.48
C LEU A 507 -2.92 54.46 26.40
N GLN A 508 -2.27 55.62 26.24
CA GLN A 508 -1.09 55.77 25.37
C GLN A 508 0.03 54.79 25.78
N LEU A 509 0.39 54.77 27.07
CA LEU A 509 1.45 53.87 27.57
C LEU A 509 1.09 52.40 27.35
N LYS A 510 -0.19 52.02 27.51
CA LYS A 510 -0.66 50.66 27.22
C LYS A 510 -0.52 50.31 25.73
N TRP A 511 -0.83 51.25 24.85
CA TRP A 511 -0.72 51.04 23.41
C TRP A 511 0.75 50.91 22.97
N GLU A 512 1.62 51.80 23.43
CA GLU A 512 3.05 51.75 23.11
C GLU A 512 3.69 50.45 23.66
N SER A 513 3.32 50.03 24.87
CA SER A 513 3.76 48.75 25.43
C SER A 513 3.24 47.55 24.61
N ALA A 514 1.99 47.57 24.15
CA ALA A 514 1.43 46.50 23.32
C ALA A 514 2.11 46.41 21.95
N ARG A 515 2.45 47.57 21.36
CA ARG A 515 3.23 47.62 20.12
C ARG A 515 4.62 47.01 20.32
N ASN A 516 5.38 47.47 21.31
CA ASN A 516 6.72 46.94 21.57
C ASN A 516 6.69 45.43 21.84
N PHE A 517 5.72 44.96 22.64
CA PHE A 517 5.52 43.54 22.89
C PHE A 517 5.26 42.76 21.60
N TRP A 518 4.40 43.26 20.71
CA TRP A 518 4.13 42.61 19.43
C TRP A 518 5.37 42.60 18.53
N GLU A 519 6.17 43.67 18.52
CA GLU A 519 7.42 43.68 17.75
C GLU A 519 8.40 42.61 18.26
N GLU A 520 8.51 42.43 19.59
CA GLU A 520 9.33 41.39 20.21
C GLU A 520 8.80 39.99 19.89
N GLU A 521 7.49 39.79 19.96
CA GLU A 521 6.82 38.54 19.63
C GLU A 521 7.09 38.12 18.17
N VAL A 522 6.94 39.04 17.22
CA VAL A 522 7.22 38.78 15.79
C VAL A 522 8.69 38.40 15.57
N ARG A 523 9.63 39.08 16.24
CA ARG A 523 11.07 38.75 16.13
C ARG A 523 11.37 37.37 16.71
N GLU A 524 10.78 37.03 17.85
CA GLU A 524 11.04 35.77 18.54
C GLU A 524 10.41 34.58 17.80
N GLU A 525 9.18 34.71 17.31
CA GLU A 525 8.55 33.68 16.47
C GLU A 525 9.32 33.50 15.14
N GLY A 526 9.86 34.57 14.56
CA GLY A 526 10.76 34.49 13.41
C GLY A 526 12.01 33.66 13.69
N ARG A 527 12.68 33.87 14.84
CA ARG A 527 13.87 33.09 15.23
C ARG A 527 13.54 31.61 15.43
N LYS A 528 12.41 31.31 16.09
CA LYS A 528 11.95 29.93 16.29
C LYS A 528 11.69 29.23 14.96
N ALA A 529 11.06 29.91 14.01
CA ALA A 529 10.77 29.36 12.68
C ALA A 529 12.05 29.00 11.92
N ILE A 530 13.09 29.84 11.97
CA ILE A 530 14.38 29.58 11.32
C ILE A 530 15.05 28.35 11.95
N ARG A 531 15.17 28.31 13.30
CA ARG A 531 15.80 27.17 14.00
C ARG A 531 15.08 25.85 13.76
N ALA A 532 13.75 25.85 13.76
CA ALA A 532 12.96 24.66 13.48
C ALA A 532 13.20 24.15 12.05
N THR A 533 13.28 25.07 11.08
CA THR A 533 13.60 24.74 9.69
C THR A 533 15.00 24.17 9.55
N GLU A 534 16.00 24.78 10.17
CA GLU A 534 17.37 24.28 10.20
C GLU A 534 17.45 22.86 10.76
N ALA A 535 16.83 22.62 11.91
CA ALA A 535 16.78 21.31 12.55
C ALA A 535 16.14 20.24 11.64
N SER A 536 15.06 20.59 10.94
CA SER A 536 14.36 19.66 10.04
C SER A 536 15.24 19.19 8.88
N ILE A 537 16.07 20.05 8.30
CA ILE A 537 16.98 19.69 7.21
C ILE A 537 18.21 18.96 7.74
N ALA A 538 18.76 19.43 8.87
CA ALA A 538 19.90 18.79 9.50
C ALA A 538 19.61 17.33 9.87
N GLU A 539 18.40 17.02 10.33
CA GLU A 539 17.99 15.64 10.62
C GLU A 539 17.98 14.76 9.35
N VAL A 540 17.47 15.27 8.24
CA VAL A 540 17.46 14.54 6.95
C VAL A 540 18.88 14.26 6.47
N LEU A 541 19.78 15.25 6.58
CA LEU A 541 21.19 15.11 6.20
C LEU A 541 21.95 14.12 7.11
N ASP A 542 21.72 14.17 8.43
CA ASP A 542 22.33 13.23 9.39
C ASP A 542 21.86 11.79 9.17
N ARG A 543 20.57 11.58 8.90
CA ARG A 543 20.01 10.26 8.56
C ARG A 543 20.64 9.67 7.31
N ALA A 544 20.83 10.48 6.28
CA ALA A 544 21.48 10.04 5.04
C ALA A 544 22.93 9.61 5.28
N SER A 545 23.68 10.36 6.10
CA SER A 545 25.06 10.02 6.46
C SER A 545 25.17 8.68 7.21
N LYS A 546 24.19 8.36 8.05
CA LYS A 546 24.17 7.13 8.87
C LYS A 546 23.75 5.88 8.08
N SER A 547 22.92 6.02 7.04
CA SER A 547 22.43 4.88 6.25
C SER A 547 23.52 4.15 5.44
N HIS A 548 24.68 4.78 5.27
CA HIS A 548 25.83 4.28 4.50
C HIS A 548 26.58 3.11 5.16
N GLY A 549 26.44 2.91 6.48
CA GLY A 549 27.27 1.94 7.23
C GLY A 549 26.92 0.45 7.04
N GLY A 550 25.77 0.11 6.45
CA GLY A 550 25.28 -1.28 6.31
C GLY A 550 25.43 -1.90 4.92
N GLU A 551 26.00 -1.19 3.95
CA GLU A 551 25.86 -1.52 2.52
C GLU A 551 26.72 -2.71 2.07
N ALA A 552 27.91 -2.88 2.63
CA ALA A 552 28.80 -3.99 2.26
C ALA A 552 28.25 -5.36 2.69
N GLU A 553 27.56 -5.41 3.83
CA GLU A 553 26.94 -6.64 4.36
C GLU A 553 25.78 -7.08 3.46
N THR A 554 24.94 -6.14 3.00
CA THR A 554 23.80 -6.44 2.11
C THR A 554 24.22 -7.00 0.74
N LEU A 555 25.32 -6.51 0.16
CA LEU A 555 25.79 -7.03 -1.13
C LEU A 555 26.39 -8.43 -1.02
N GLU A 556 27.03 -8.76 0.10
CA GLU A 556 27.56 -10.10 0.33
C GLU A 556 26.43 -11.12 0.57
N GLU A 557 25.37 -10.73 1.28
CA GLU A 557 24.15 -11.54 1.43
C GLU A 557 23.49 -11.84 0.07
N LEU A 558 23.36 -10.84 -0.81
CA LEU A 558 22.81 -11.04 -2.16
C LEU A 558 23.67 -11.97 -3.03
N ARG A 559 25.00 -11.95 -2.87
CA ARG A 559 25.89 -12.88 -3.56
C ARG A 559 25.69 -14.32 -3.09
N LYS A 560 25.61 -14.54 -1.77
CA LYS A 560 25.32 -15.87 -1.19
C LYS A 560 23.98 -16.41 -1.67
N ALA A 561 22.95 -15.55 -1.73
CA ALA A 561 21.65 -15.90 -2.28
C ALA A 561 21.72 -16.41 -3.72
N ARG A 562 22.48 -15.72 -4.59
CA ARG A 562 22.69 -16.12 -5.99
C ARG A 562 23.36 -17.49 -6.10
N GLU A 563 24.37 -17.75 -5.29
CA GLU A 563 25.07 -19.06 -5.28
C GLU A 563 24.12 -20.21 -4.90
N ILE A 564 23.16 -19.98 -3.99
CA ILE A 564 22.14 -20.97 -3.61
C ILE A 564 21.19 -21.22 -4.78
N ILE A 565 20.72 -20.17 -5.45
CA ILE A 565 19.83 -20.30 -6.62
C ILE A 565 20.51 -21.07 -7.73
N GLN A 566 21.76 -20.74 -8.06
CA GLN A 566 22.52 -21.45 -9.09
C GLN A 566 22.67 -22.95 -8.75
N ARG A 567 22.93 -23.28 -7.48
CA ARG A 567 22.98 -24.67 -7.01
C ARG A 567 21.63 -25.38 -7.20
N ALA A 568 20.52 -24.70 -6.92
CA ALA A 568 19.18 -25.23 -7.11
C ALA A 568 18.84 -25.43 -8.61
N GLU A 569 19.23 -24.49 -9.48
CA GLU A 569 19.08 -24.61 -10.94
C GLU A 569 19.89 -25.78 -11.51
N ASP A 570 21.13 -25.95 -11.06
CA ASP A 570 21.99 -27.07 -11.43
C ASP A 570 21.40 -28.42 -10.97
N ALA A 571 20.81 -28.47 -9.77
CA ALA A 571 20.11 -29.67 -9.29
C ALA A 571 18.83 -29.95 -10.09
N LEU A 572 18.05 -28.91 -10.42
CA LEU A 572 16.84 -29.01 -11.24
C LEU A 572 17.14 -29.52 -12.65
N SER A 573 18.26 -29.11 -13.26
CA SER A 573 18.67 -29.56 -14.59
C SER A 573 19.04 -31.05 -14.67
N ARG A 574 19.45 -31.63 -13.53
CA ARG A 574 19.81 -33.05 -13.39
C ARG A 574 18.62 -33.94 -13.01
N LEU A 575 17.46 -33.34 -12.76
CA LEU A 575 16.26 -34.04 -12.35
C LEU A 575 15.67 -34.82 -13.54
N PRO A 576 15.45 -36.14 -13.39
CA PRO A 576 14.94 -37.00 -14.47
C PRO A 576 13.49 -36.73 -14.83
#